data_AF-A0AAU4RRX7-F1
#
_entry.id   AF-A0AAU4RRX7-F1
#
_cell.length_a   1.000
_cell.length_b   1.000
_cell.length_c   1.000
_cell.angle_alpha   90.00
_cell.angle_beta   90.00
_cell.angle_gamma   90.00
#
_symmetry.space_group_name_H-M   'P 1'
#
loop_
_entity.id
_entity.type
_entity.pdbx_description
1 polymer ?
#
loop_
_entity_poly.entity_id
_entity_poly.type
_entity_poly.pdbx_seq_one_letter_code
_entity_poly.pdbx_strand_id
1 'polypeptide(L)'
;MPRARPHRPPRPHVCRAHEQPSGPDLNKWITSVRAEDLPALHTFVTGLGQDLDAVVAGLSLRYSSGAVEGQNNKIKMLKRQMFGRANFDLLRKRVLLTARCRS
;
A
#
# COMPACT_ATOMS: atom_id res chain seq x y z
N MET A 1 -43.51 25.44 -18.19
CA MET A 1 -42.14 26.00 -18.24
C MET A 1 -41.22 25.12 -17.39
N PRO A 2 -40.32 24.30 -17.96
CA PRO A 2 -39.38 23.50 -17.17
C PRO A 2 -38.19 24.37 -16.74
N ARG A 3 -37.98 24.50 -15.43
CA ARG A 3 -36.80 25.19 -14.87
C ARG A 3 -35.54 24.36 -15.16
N ALA A 4 -34.58 24.94 -15.86
CA ALA A 4 -33.26 24.34 -16.07
C ALA A 4 -32.57 24.06 -14.73
N ARG A 5 -31.98 22.88 -14.58
CA ARG A 5 -31.15 22.54 -13.41
C ARG A 5 -29.80 23.26 -13.52
N PRO A 6 -29.26 23.84 -12.44
CA PRO A 6 -27.95 24.48 -12.49
C PRO A 6 -26.86 23.43 -12.74
N HIS A 7 -25.95 23.73 -13.66
CA HIS A 7 -24.80 22.90 -13.98
C HIS A 7 -23.86 22.87 -12.76
N ARG A 8 -23.69 21.71 -12.14
CA ARG A 8 -22.70 21.51 -11.07
C ARG A 8 -21.30 21.45 -11.72
N PRO A 9 -20.32 22.25 -11.28
CA PRO A 9 -18.95 22.12 -11.78
C PRO A 9 -18.35 20.77 -11.34
N PRO A 10 -17.41 20.19 -12.12
CA PRO A 10 -16.71 18.98 -11.73
C PRO A 10 -15.92 19.26 -10.44
N ARG A 11 -16.02 18.34 -9.47
CA ARG A 11 -15.24 18.45 -8.23
C ARG A 11 -13.75 18.45 -8.59
N PRO A 12 -12.94 19.39 -8.08
CA PRO A 12 -11.50 19.26 -8.22
C PRO A 12 -11.10 17.93 -7.58
N HIS A 13 -10.34 17.13 -8.32
CA HIS A 13 -9.63 16.00 -7.75
C HIS A 13 -8.68 16.61 -6.72
N VAL A 14 -9.02 16.49 -5.44
CA VAL A 14 -8.11 16.84 -4.37
C VAL A 14 -7.01 15.78 -4.37
N CYS A 15 -6.03 15.96 -5.25
CA CYS A 15 -4.70 15.39 -5.03
C CYS A 15 -4.14 16.13 -3.83
N ARG A 16 -4.54 15.69 -2.63
CA ARG A 16 -3.96 16.13 -1.37
C ARG A 16 -2.45 15.94 -1.53
N ALA A 17 -1.70 17.03 -1.60
CA ALA A 17 -0.27 16.98 -1.43
C ALA A 17 -0.05 16.30 -0.08
N HIS A 18 0.39 15.05 -0.11
CA HIS A 18 0.91 14.40 1.09
C HIS A 18 2.14 15.22 1.47
N GLU A 19 2.02 15.97 2.56
CA GLU A 19 3.18 16.47 3.31
C GLU A 19 4.07 15.25 3.54
N GLN A 20 5.20 15.17 2.83
CA GLN A 20 6.08 14.02 2.96
C GLN A 20 6.70 14.09 4.37
N PRO A 21 6.57 13.05 5.21
CA PRO A 21 7.28 13.03 6.47
C PRO A 21 8.76 13.10 6.14
N SER A 22 9.39 14.19 6.54
CA SER A 22 10.81 14.36 6.30
C SER A 22 11.55 13.33 7.16
N GLY A 23 12.51 12.59 6.58
CA GLY A 23 13.32 11.59 7.30
C GLY A 23 13.87 12.03 8.69
N PRO A 24 14.19 13.33 8.92
CA PRO A 24 14.58 13.85 10.24
C PRO A 24 13.53 13.68 11.35
N ASP A 25 12.23 13.67 11.02
CA ASP A 25 11.16 13.54 12.02
C ASP A 25 10.95 12.08 12.46
N LEU A 26 11.26 11.13 11.57
CA LEU A 26 11.18 9.69 11.86
C LEU A 26 12.19 9.25 12.91
N ASN A 27 13.44 9.72 12.81
CA ASN A 27 14.49 9.39 13.79
C ASN A 27 14.21 9.97 15.18
N LYS A 28 13.66 11.19 15.24
CA LYS A 28 13.22 11.79 16.51
C LYS A 28 12.12 10.96 17.15
N TRP A 29 11.14 10.51 16.36
CA TRP A 29 10.05 9.67 16.84
C TRP A 29 10.55 8.30 17.34
N ILE A 30 11.43 7.64 16.58
CA ILE A 30 12.09 6.39 16.99
C ILE A 30 12.79 6.56 18.35
N THR A 31 13.45 7.70 18.56
CA THR A 31 14.17 7.99 19.81
C THR A 31 13.21 8.20 20.97
N SER A 32 12.09 8.90 20.77
CA SER A 32 11.04 9.07 21.79
C SER A 32 10.46 7.73 22.24
N VAL A 33 10.09 6.88 21.28
CA VAL A 33 9.51 5.56 21.56
C VAL A 33 10.49 4.63 22.27
N ARG A 34 11.81 4.81 22.09
CA ARG A 34 12.84 4.07 22.84
C ARG A 34 13.03 4.60 24.26
N ALA A 35 12.77 5.87 24.50
CA ALA A 35 12.86 6.49 25.83
C ALA A 35 11.61 6.24 26.68
N GLU A 36 10.46 6.02 26.03
CA GLU A 36 9.19 5.69 26.69
C GLU A 36 9.07 4.18 26.96
N ASP A 37 8.41 3.79 28.05
CA ASP A 37 8.15 2.38 28.38
C ASP A 37 6.94 1.86 27.60
N LEU A 38 7.15 1.60 26.30
CA LEU A 38 6.13 1.07 25.39
C LEU A 38 6.58 -0.27 24.79
N PRO A 39 6.48 -1.38 25.56
CA PRO A 39 6.97 -2.70 25.15
C PRO A 39 6.44 -3.19 23.80
N ALA A 40 5.18 -2.89 23.51
CA ALA A 40 4.53 -3.24 22.25
C ALA A 40 5.17 -2.55 21.02
N LEU A 41 5.75 -1.36 21.22
CA LEU A 41 6.34 -0.56 20.16
C LEU A 41 7.86 -0.76 20.04
N HIS A 42 8.55 -1.22 21.10
CA HIS A 42 9.99 -1.49 21.02
C HIS A 42 10.36 -2.52 19.95
N THR A 43 9.56 -3.58 19.79
CA THR A 43 9.78 -4.59 18.74
C THR A 43 9.61 -3.98 17.35
N PHE A 44 8.58 -3.13 17.18
CA PHE A 44 8.32 -2.43 15.92
C PHE A 44 9.47 -1.48 15.56
N VAL A 45 9.92 -0.65 16.50
CA VAL A 45 11.02 0.30 16.28
C VAL A 45 12.36 -0.40 16.05
N THR A 46 12.55 -1.60 16.62
CA THR A 46 13.72 -2.43 16.36
C THR A 46 13.74 -2.93 14.91
N GLY A 47 12.61 -3.47 14.42
CA GLY A 47 12.50 -3.85 13.01
C GLY A 47 12.63 -2.66 12.06
N LEU A 48 12.01 -1.52 12.40
CA LEU A 48 12.09 -0.30 11.61
C LEU A 48 13.52 0.25 11.51
N GLY A 49 14.34 0.06 12.55
CA GLY A 49 15.76 0.40 12.51
C GLY A 49 16.59 -0.50 11.58
N GLN A 50 16.22 -1.77 11.42
CA GLN A 50 16.90 -2.70 10.49
C GLN A 50 16.64 -2.33 9.02
N ASP A 51 15.44 -1.81 8.73
CA ASP A 51 15.00 -1.43 7.39
C ASP A 51 14.97 0.10 7.16
N LEU A 52 15.69 0.88 7.98
CA LEU A 52 15.55 2.34 8.02
C LEU A 52 15.79 3.00 6.66
N ASP A 53 16.83 2.57 5.92
CA ASP A 53 17.13 3.11 4.59
C ASP A 53 15.99 2.86 3.60
N ALA A 54 15.37 1.67 3.65
CA ALA A 54 14.24 1.33 2.81
C ALA A 54 12.99 2.14 3.19
N VAL A 55 12.77 2.39 4.48
CA VAL A 55 11.66 3.21 4.97
C VAL A 55 11.84 4.67 4.55
N VAL A 56 13.03 5.24 4.74
CA VAL A 56 13.35 6.61 4.31
C VAL A 56 13.22 6.75 2.80
N ALA A 57 13.70 5.77 2.03
CA ALA A 57 13.51 5.74 0.58
C ALA A 57 12.02 5.65 0.19
N GLY A 58 11.23 4.82 0.89
CA GLY A 58 9.79 4.69 0.67
C GLY A 58 8.98 5.95 1.00
N LEU A 59 9.45 6.77 1.95
CA LEU A 59 8.83 8.06 2.29
C LEU A 59 9.27 9.20 1.34
N SER A 60 10.51 9.14 0.86
CA SER A 60 11.12 10.23 0.07
C SER A 60 10.84 10.08 -1.43
N LEU A 61 10.88 8.85 -1.94
CA LEU A 61 10.70 8.58 -3.37
C LEU A 61 9.22 8.59 -3.76
N ARG A 62 8.96 8.92 -5.03
CA ARG A 62 7.61 8.87 -5.61
C ARG A 62 7.13 7.44 -5.92
N TYR A 63 8.02 6.46 -5.82
CA TYR A 63 7.71 5.07 -6.13
C TYR A 63 7.01 4.41 -4.94
N SER A 64 5.94 3.66 -5.22
CA SER A 64 5.24 2.88 -4.20
C SER A 64 5.17 1.40 -4.59
N SER A 65 5.13 0.53 -3.57
CA SER A 65 4.87 -0.91 -3.73
C SER A 65 3.43 -1.22 -4.12
N GLY A 66 2.54 -0.23 -4.23
CA GLY A 66 1.09 -0.43 -4.38
C GLY A 66 0.69 -1.26 -5.61
N ALA A 67 1.39 -1.08 -6.74
CA ALA A 67 1.15 -1.91 -7.93
C ALA A 67 1.51 -3.39 -7.68
N VAL A 68 2.66 -3.64 -7.04
CA VAL A 68 3.14 -4.98 -6.69
C VAL A 68 2.23 -5.64 -5.66
N GLU A 69 1.85 -4.92 -4.62
CA GLU A 69 0.90 -5.37 -3.59
C GLU A 69 -0.47 -5.68 -4.20
N GLY A 70 -0.94 -4.87 -5.15
CA GLY A 70 -2.15 -5.13 -5.90
C GLY A 70 -2.10 -6.46 -6.67
N GLN A 71 -0.98 -6.79 -7.30
CA GLN A 71 -0.81 -8.08 -7.96
C GLN A 71 -0.75 -9.24 -6.96
N ASN A 72 -0.02 -9.08 -5.85
CA ASN A 72 0.04 -10.07 -4.78
C ASN A 72 -1.35 -10.35 -4.22
N ASN A 73 -2.17 -9.32 -4.00
CA ASN A 73 -3.54 -9.46 -3.51
C ASN A 73 -4.44 -10.18 -4.52
N LYS A 74 -4.31 -9.90 -5.82
CA LYS A 74 -5.04 -10.63 -6.87
C LYS A 74 -4.68 -12.11 -6.88
N ILE A 75 -3.38 -12.45 -6.78
CA ILE A 75 -2.92 -13.85 -6.75
C ILE A 75 -3.42 -14.55 -5.47
N LYS A 76 -3.33 -13.90 -4.31
CA LYS A 76 -3.88 -14.41 -3.05
C LYS A 76 -5.39 -14.65 -3.15
N MET A 77 -6.12 -13.75 -3.79
CA MET A 77 -7.57 -13.85 -3.98
C MET A 77 -7.93 -15.02 -4.91
N LEU A 78 -7.22 -15.18 -6.03
CA LEU A 78 -7.36 -16.35 -6.91
C LEU A 78 -7.09 -17.66 -6.16
N LYS A 79 -6.03 -17.71 -5.33
CA LYS A 79 -5.72 -18.89 -4.50
C LYS A 79 -6.82 -19.18 -3.48
N ARG A 80 -7.42 -18.16 -2.84
CA ARG A 80 -8.54 -18.32 -1.89
C ARG A 80 -9.81 -18.86 -2.56
N GLN A 81 -10.13 -18.38 -3.77
CA GLN A 81 -11.27 -18.88 -4.55
C GLN A 81 -11.16 -20.36 -4.98
N MET A 82 -9.98 -20.98 -4.81
CA MET A 82 -9.74 -22.37 -5.18
C MET A 82 -9.98 -23.34 -4.02
N PHE A 83 -10.38 -22.88 -2.83
CA PHE A 83 -10.77 -23.72 -1.68
C PHE A 83 -9.80 -24.89 -1.42
N GLY A 84 -8.50 -24.60 -1.38
CA GLY A 84 -7.45 -25.61 -1.12
C GLY A 84 -6.99 -26.43 -2.34
N ARG A 85 -7.62 -26.29 -3.51
CA ARG A 85 -7.29 -27.05 -4.75
C ARG A 85 -6.21 -26.37 -5.61
N ALA A 86 -5.43 -25.48 -5.02
CA ALA A 86 -4.46 -24.63 -5.73
C ALA A 86 -3.04 -25.20 -5.67
N ASN A 87 -2.79 -26.31 -6.36
CA ASN A 87 -1.42 -26.68 -6.69
C ASN A 87 -0.80 -25.64 -7.64
N PHE A 88 0.53 -25.60 -7.72
CA PHE A 88 1.25 -24.56 -8.45
C PHE A 88 0.83 -24.49 -9.93
N ASP A 89 0.68 -25.63 -10.60
CA ASP A 89 0.30 -25.70 -12.01
C ASP A 89 -1.10 -25.15 -12.27
N LEU A 90 -2.08 -25.49 -11.42
CA LEU A 90 -3.45 -24.98 -11.49
C LEU A 90 -3.50 -23.47 -11.22
N LEU A 91 -2.74 -22.99 -10.23
CA LEU A 91 -2.66 -21.57 -9.92
C LEU A 91 -2.04 -20.79 -11.09
N ARG A 92 -0.94 -21.29 -11.66
CA ARG A 92 -0.28 -20.70 -12.84
C ARG A 92 -1.25 -20.59 -14.03
N LYS A 93 -1.98 -21.67 -14.34
CA LYS A 93 -2.99 -21.68 -15.42
C LYS A 93 -4.07 -20.61 -15.19
N ARG A 94 -4.59 -20.48 -13.96
CA ARG A 94 -5.60 -19.45 -13.64
C ARG A 94 -5.07 -18.03 -13.71
N VAL A 95 -3.83 -17.79 -13.26
CA VAL A 95 -3.19 -16.47 -13.36
C VAL A 95 -3.05 -16.07 -14.83
N LEU A 96 -2.54 -16.97 -15.69
CA LEU A 96 -2.39 -16.73 -17.12
C LEU A 96 -3.74 -16.48 -17.81
N LEU A 97 -4.77 -17.26 -17.47
CA LEU A 97 -6.13 -17.06 -18.00
C LEU A 97 -6.69 -15.68 -17.61
N THR A 98 -6.53 -15.31 -16.34
CA THR A 98 -7.03 -14.03 -15.81
C THR A 98 -6.26 -12.82 -16.37
N ALA A 99 -4.98 -13.02 -16.74
CA ALA A 99 -4.19 -12.00 -17.43
C ALA A 99 -4.67 -11.80 -18.88
N ARG A 100 -5.04 -12.90 -19.58
CA ARG A 100 -5.50 -12.87 -20.97
C ARG A 100 -6.90 -12.26 -21.15
N CYS A 101 -7.84 -12.48 -20.24
CA CYS A 101 -9.16 -11.84 -20.29
C CYS A 101 -9.18 -10.36 -19.88
N ARG A 102 -8.01 -9.77 -19.60
CA ARG A 102 -7.88 -8.38 -19.13
C ARG A 102 -7.30 -7.44 -20.21
N SER A 103 -7.05 -7.96 -21.42
CA SER A 103 -6.70 -7.24 -22.66
C SER A 103 -7.93 -7.16 -23.54
#